data_AF-A0A521PCS5-F1
#
_entry.id   AF-A0A521PCS5-F1
#
_cell.length_a   1.000
_cell.length_b   1.000
_cell.length_c   1.000
_cell.angle_alpha   90.00
_cell.angle_beta   90.00
_cell.angle_gamma   90.00
#
_symmetry.space_group_name_H-M   'P 1'
#
loop_
_entity.id
_entity.type
_entity.pdbx_description
1 polymer ?
#
loop_
_entity_poly.entity_id
_entity_poly.type
_entity_poly.pdbx_seq_one_letter_code
_entity_poly.pdbx_strand_id
1 'polypeptide(L)'
;MTDIAATAAPPNGKATTIAGWTLTGLFAAFMVFDVGIKLVGHPEVAKSAAQLGLPPGSGFGIGLMEGAILALYLFPRTAMLGAVLVAALMGGTCAVHLLNENPLFSHMLFGPYLALFAWGGLWLRDAKLRALFPIRR
;
A
#
# COMPACT_ATOMS: atom_id res chain seq x y z
N MET A 1 16.03 -29.92 29.24
CA MET A 1 14.66 -30.43 29.02
C MET A 1 13.68 -29.30 29.31
N THR A 2 13.45 -28.44 28.32
CA THR A 2 12.35 -27.47 28.26
C THR A 2 12.06 -27.26 26.78
N ASP A 3 11.14 -28.07 26.26
CA ASP A 3 10.52 -27.83 24.96
C ASP A 3 9.76 -26.50 25.05
N ILE A 4 10.37 -25.43 24.54
CA ILE A 4 9.59 -24.28 24.08
C ILE A 4 8.96 -24.73 22.77
N ALA A 5 7.93 -25.56 22.88
CA ALA A 5 6.99 -25.76 21.80
C ALA A 5 6.41 -24.37 21.51
N ALA A 6 6.91 -23.73 20.45
CA ALA A 6 6.40 -22.47 19.97
C ALA A 6 4.90 -22.65 19.73
N THR A 7 4.08 -22.16 20.66
CA THR A 7 2.64 -22.27 20.60
C THR A 7 2.20 -21.57 19.32
N ALA A 8 1.91 -22.34 18.27
CA ALA A 8 1.48 -21.80 17.00
C ALA A 8 0.22 -20.98 17.24
N ALA A 9 0.24 -19.71 16.80
CA ALA A 9 -0.93 -18.84 16.93
C ALA A 9 -2.14 -19.52 16.27
N PRO A 10 -3.34 -19.44 16.89
CA PRO A 10 -4.52 -20.10 16.35
C PRO A 10 -4.80 -19.62 14.91
N PRO A 11 -5.24 -20.53 14.02
CA PRO A 11 -5.50 -20.19 12.63
C PRO A 11 -6.59 -19.13 12.51
N ASN A 12 -6.49 -18.28 11.49
CA ASN A 12 -7.45 -17.21 11.25
C ASN A 12 -8.85 -17.77 11.01
N GLY A 13 -9.86 -17.10 11.59
CA GLY A 13 -11.25 -17.32 11.21
C GLY A 13 -11.44 -17.03 9.71
N LYS A 14 -12.34 -17.78 9.05
CA LYS A 14 -12.61 -17.66 7.61
C LYS A 14 -12.91 -16.22 7.20
N ALA A 15 -13.69 -15.48 7.99
CA ALA A 15 -14.04 -14.09 7.73
C ALA A 15 -12.81 -13.16 7.73
N THR A 16 -11.89 -13.33 8.69
CA THR A 16 -10.65 -12.54 8.77
C THR A 16 -9.76 -12.75 7.56
N THR A 17 -9.61 -14.00 7.14
CA THR A 17 -8.83 -14.35 5.94
C THR A 17 -9.45 -13.73 4.69
N ILE A 18 -10.77 -13.87 4.50
CA ILE A 18 -11.48 -13.28 3.35
C ILE A 18 -11.30 -11.76 3.33
N ALA A 19 -11.55 -11.07 4.44
CA ALA A 19 -11.39 -9.63 4.53
C ALA A 19 -9.95 -9.19 4.19
N GLY A 20 -8.94 -9.89 4.70
CA GLY A 20 -7.54 -9.58 4.40
C GLY A 20 -7.18 -9.74 2.93
N TRP A 21 -7.67 -10.80 2.28
CA TRP A 21 -7.46 -10.99 0.83
C TRP A 21 -8.24 -9.98 -0.02
N THR A 22 -9.46 -9.62 0.38
CA THR A 22 -10.24 -8.58 -0.31
C THR A 22 -9.51 -7.23 -0.27
N LEU A 23 -9.04 -6.80 0.91
CA LEU A 23 -8.28 -5.54 1.02
C LEU A 23 -6.98 -5.58 0.22
N THR A 24 -6.25 -6.71 0.28
CA THR A 24 -5.04 -6.88 -0.51
C THR A 24 -5.33 -6.80 -2.01
N GLY A 25 -6.38 -7.46 -2.48
CA GLY A 25 -6.79 -7.48 -3.87
C GLY A 25 -7.21 -6.11 -4.38
N LEU A 26 -8.00 -5.37 -3.58
CA LEU A 26 -8.41 -4.01 -3.92
C LEU A 26 -7.22 -3.06 -4.05
N PHE A 27 -6.30 -3.09 -3.07
CA PHE A 27 -5.07 -2.31 -3.12
C PHE A 27 -4.21 -2.68 -4.34
N ALA A 28 -3.97 -3.98 -4.55
CA ALA A 28 -3.14 -4.46 -5.64
C ALA A 28 -3.72 -4.12 -7.01
N ALA A 29 -5.03 -4.29 -7.19
CA ALA A 29 -5.71 -3.96 -8.44
C ALA A 29 -5.60 -2.47 -8.76
N PHE A 30 -5.82 -1.60 -7.77
CA PHE A 30 -5.64 -0.16 -7.93
C PHE A 30 -4.20 0.18 -8.30
N MET A 31 -3.21 -0.35 -7.57
CA MET A 31 -1.79 -0.06 -7.82
C MET A 31 -1.32 -0.58 -9.19
N VAL A 32 -1.80 -1.74 -9.64
CA VAL A 32 -1.48 -2.25 -10.99
C VAL A 32 -2.02 -1.30 -12.06
N PHE A 33 -3.25 -0.81 -11.89
CA PHE A 33 -3.83 0.17 -12.81
C PHE A 33 -3.02 1.48 -12.80
N ASP A 34 -2.75 2.03 -11.62
CA ASP A 34 -2.02 3.29 -11.44
C ASP A 34 -0.59 3.24 -11.98
N VAL A 35 0.17 2.18 -11.67
CA VAL A 35 1.49 1.93 -12.24
C VAL A 35 1.40 1.75 -13.76
N GLY A 36 0.41 0.99 -14.23
CA GLY A 36 0.20 0.71 -15.65
C GLY A 36 0.04 1.98 -16.48
N ILE A 37 -0.84 2.89 -16.08
CA ILE A 37 -1.06 4.16 -16.80
C ILE A 37 0.18 5.05 -16.81
N LYS A 38 1.00 5.03 -15.75
CA LYS A 38 2.26 5.77 -15.66
C LYS A 38 3.34 5.19 -16.58
N LEU A 39 3.46 3.87 -16.64
CA LEU A 39 4.48 3.19 -17.45
C LEU A 39 4.21 3.26 -18.95
N VAL A 40 2.94 3.27 -19.37
CA VAL A 40 2.58 3.48 -20.79
C VAL A 40 2.61 4.95 -21.20
N GLY A 41 2.89 5.87 -20.27
CA GLY A 41 2.94 7.31 -20.55
C GLY A 41 1.57 7.90 -20.90
N HIS A 42 0.50 7.46 -20.23
CA HIS A 42 -0.85 7.92 -20.53
C HIS A 42 -0.96 9.46 -20.38
N PRO A 43 -1.58 10.19 -21.33
CA PRO A 43 -1.59 11.67 -21.32
C PRO A 43 -2.15 12.30 -20.04
N GLU A 44 -3.14 11.66 -19.42
CA GLU A 44 -3.70 12.12 -18.14
C GLU A 44 -2.66 12.15 -17.01
N VAL A 45 -1.65 11.27 -17.02
CA VAL A 45 -0.57 11.29 -16.02
C VAL A 45 0.24 12.58 -16.14
N ALA A 46 0.56 13.02 -17.37
CA ALA A 46 1.29 14.26 -17.59
C ALA A 46 0.47 15.49 -17.18
N LYS A 47 -0.83 15.48 -17.46
CA LYS A 47 -1.76 16.55 -17.07
C LYS A 47 -1.89 16.65 -15.55
N SER A 48 -2.12 15.52 -14.86
CA SER A 48 -2.19 15.48 -13.40
C SER A 48 -0.85 15.85 -12.75
N ALA A 49 0.27 15.38 -13.29
CA ALA A 49 1.60 15.75 -12.80
C ALA A 49 1.84 17.27 -12.91
N ALA A 50 1.46 17.89 -14.03
CA ALA A 50 1.55 19.34 -14.20
C ALA A 50 0.67 20.11 -13.21
N GLN A 51 -0.55 19.63 -12.95
CA GLN A 51 -1.44 20.23 -11.94
C GLN A 51 -0.87 20.17 -10.53
N LEU A 52 -0.05 19.15 -10.23
CA LEU A 52 0.61 18.97 -8.94
C LEU A 52 1.98 19.69 -8.86
N GLY A 53 2.38 20.42 -9.90
CA GLY A 53 3.67 21.11 -9.97
C GLY A 53 4.88 20.18 -10.14
N LEU A 54 4.67 18.93 -10.58
CA LEU A 54 5.75 17.96 -10.78
C LEU A 54 6.50 18.22 -12.11
N PRO A 55 7.81 17.94 -12.17
CA PRO A 55 8.58 18.09 -13.39
C PRO A 55 8.01 17.28 -14.57
N PRO A 56 8.07 17.80 -15.81
CA PRO A 56 7.66 17.04 -17.00
C PRO A 56 8.40 15.70 -17.11
N GLY A 57 7.69 14.64 -17.49
CA GLY A 57 8.26 13.29 -17.63
C GLY A 57 8.50 12.53 -16.32
N SER A 58 8.27 13.15 -15.15
CA SER A 58 8.43 12.50 -13.84
C SER A 58 7.54 11.26 -13.65
N GLY A 59 6.38 11.22 -14.31
CA GLY A 59 5.40 10.14 -14.18
C GLY A 59 5.95 8.74 -14.44
N PHE A 60 6.84 8.57 -15.44
CA PHE A 60 7.44 7.27 -15.73
C PHE A 60 8.34 6.77 -14.60
N GLY A 61 9.20 7.65 -14.07
CA GLY A 61 10.08 7.32 -12.95
C GLY A 61 9.31 6.99 -11.67
N ILE A 62 8.24 7.74 -11.40
CA ILE A 62 7.32 7.46 -10.29
C ILE A 62 6.67 6.08 -10.48
N GLY A 63 6.13 5.79 -11.67
CA GLY A 63 5.52 4.50 -11.97
C GLY A 63 6.47 3.31 -11.81
N LEU A 64 7.75 3.48 -12.19
CA LEU A 64 8.76 2.43 -12.01
C LEU A 64 9.04 2.17 -10.52
N MET A 65 9.17 3.23 -9.72
CA MET A 65 9.35 3.14 -8.26
C MET A 65 8.14 2.49 -7.59
N GLU A 66 6.93 2.93 -7.91
CA GLU A 66 5.68 2.37 -7.41
C GLU A 66 5.53 0.89 -7.79
N GLY A 67 5.89 0.53 -9.03
CA GLY A 67 5.89 -0.86 -9.50
C GLY A 67 6.86 -1.74 -8.72
N ALA A 68 8.06 -1.24 -8.42
CA ALA A 68 9.02 -1.96 -7.58
C ALA A 68 8.50 -2.17 -6.15
N ILE A 69 7.91 -1.13 -5.54
CA ILE A 69 7.28 -1.21 -4.20
C ILE A 69 6.12 -2.21 -4.22
N LEU A 70 5.28 -2.18 -5.25
CA LEU A 70 4.16 -3.11 -5.41
C LEU A 70 4.65 -4.56 -5.55
N ALA A 71 5.71 -4.79 -6.33
CA ALA A 71 6.31 -6.12 -6.47
C ALA A 71 6.82 -6.65 -5.12
N LEU A 72 7.49 -5.80 -4.33
CA LEU A 72 7.92 -6.15 -2.97
C LEU A 72 6.74 -6.47 -2.05
N TYR A 73 5.64 -5.71 -2.15
CA TYR A 73 4.43 -5.93 -1.37
C TYR A 73 3.72 -7.24 -1.73
N LEU A 74 3.64 -7.58 -3.02
CA LEU A 74 2.97 -8.80 -3.49
C LEU A 74 3.77 -10.08 -3.21
N PHE A 75 5.10 -9.98 -3.18
CA PHE A 75 5.94 -11.14 -2.90
C PHE A 75 5.95 -11.47 -1.40
N PRO A 76 5.50 -12.68 -0.99
CA PRO A 76 5.17 -12.97 0.41
C PRO A 76 6.37 -12.86 1.37
N ARG A 77 7.60 -13.07 0.88
CA ARG A 77 8.82 -12.93 1.69
C ARG A 77 9.19 -11.48 1.98
N THR A 78 8.77 -10.55 1.13
CA THR A 78 9.08 -9.11 1.24
C THR A 78 7.86 -8.26 1.53
N ALA A 79 6.67 -8.86 1.67
CA ALA A 79 5.41 -8.16 1.82
C ALA A 79 5.41 -7.11 2.95
N MET A 80 6.06 -7.42 4.08
CA MET A 80 6.22 -6.48 5.19
C MET A 80 7.05 -5.25 4.81
N LEU A 81 8.18 -5.44 4.12
CA LEU A 81 8.99 -4.33 3.60
C LEU A 81 8.19 -3.52 2.57
N GLY A 82 7.48 -4.20 1.67
CA GLY A 82 6.58 -3.56 0.72
C GLY A 82 5.52 -2.70 1.41
N ALA A 83 4.89 -3.19 2.47
CA ALA A 83 3.89 -2.43 3.23
C ALA A 83 4.49 -1.17 3.88
N VAL A 84 5.70 -1.26 4.46
CA VAL A 84 6.42 -0.10 5.01
C VAL A 84 6.70 0.94 3.91
N LEU A 85 7.17 0.50 2.75
CA LEU A 85 7.44 1.39 1.62
C LEU A 85 6.16 2.01 1.04
N VAL A 86 5.06 1.27 1.00
CA VAL A 86 3.74 1.81 0.63
C VAL A 86 3.33 2.91 1.61
N ALA A 87 3.48 2.72 2.92
CA ALA A 87 3.15 3.78 3.89
C ALA A 87 4.01 5.04 3.69
N ALA A 88 5.31 4.88 3.44
CA ALA A 88 6.21 5.99 3.14
C ALA A 88 5.83 6.72 1.84
N LEU A 89 5.55 5.97 0.77
CA LEU A 89 5.09 6.49 -0.52
C LEU A 89 3.80 7.30 -0.36
N MET A 90 2.80 6.74 0.31
CA MET A 90 1.50 7.39 0.53
C MET A 90 1.61 8.63 1.45
N GLY A 91 2.56 8.64 2.39
CA GLY A 91 2.89 9.85 3.14
C GLY A 91 3.43 10.97 2.25
N GLY A 92 4.30 10.62 1.28
CA GLY A 92 4.79 11.55 0.28
C GLY A 92 3.66 12.12 -0.60
N THR A 93 2.72 11.29 -1.05
CA THR A 93 1.58 11.75 -1.86
C THR A 93 0.67 12.69 -1.06
N CYS A 94 0.46 12.44 0.24
CA CYS A 94 -0.27 13.37 1.12
C CYS A 94 0.39 14.74 1.14
N ALA A 95 1.71 14.79 1.31
CA ALA A 95 2.45 16.03 1.39
C ALA A 95 2.32 16.83 0.09
N VAL A 96 2.43 16.17 -1.07
CA VAL A 96 2.23 16.82 -2.38
C VAL A 96 0.82 17.40 -2.49
N HIS A 97 -0.22 16.65 -2.12
CA HIS A 97 -1.59 17.17 -2.17
C HIS A 97 -1.86 18.29 -1.16
N LEU A 98 -1.26 18.23 0.02
CA LEU A 98 -1.33 19.29 1.02
C LEU A 98 -0.69 20.59 0.52
N LEU A 99 0.49 20.50 -0.11
CA LEU A 99 1.19 21.64 -0.70
C LEU A 99 0.40 22.29 -1.85
N ASN A 100 -0.47 21.54 -2.51
CA ASN A 100 -1.35 22.01 -3.58
C ASN A 100 -2.74 22.41 -3.08
N GLU A 101 -2.97 22.46 -1.75
CA GLU A 101 -4.25 22.82 -1.13
C GLU A 101 -5.45 21.99 -1.64
N ASN A 102 -5.19 20.74 -2.05
CA ASN A 102 -6.25 19.90 -2.58
C ASN A 102 -7.24 19.46 -1.50
N PRO A 103 -8.49 19.12 -1.87
CA PRO A 103 -9.50 18.73 -0.89
C PRO A 103 -9.08 17.52 -0.04
N LEU A 104 -9.31 17.64 1.27
CA LEU A 104 -8.83 16.70 2.28
C LEU A 104 -9.29 15.25 2.02
N PHE A 105 -10.60 15.04 1.92
CA PHE A 105 -11.18 13.69 1.88
C PHE A 105 -11.02 12.96 0.55
N SER A 106 -10.86 13.69 -0.56
CA SER A 106 -10.81 13.07 -1.89
C SER A 106 -9.40 12.89 -2.42
N HIS A 107 -8.48 13.84 -2.19
CA HIS A 107 -7.12 13.78 -2.74
C HIS A 107 -6.09 13.49 -1.66
N MET A 108 -6.10 14.29 -0.58
CA MET A 108 -5.06 14.19 0.44
C MET A 108 -5.15 12.87 1.23
N LEU A 109 -6.35 12.45 1.65
CA LEU A 109 -6.55 11.21 2.41
C LEU A 109 -6.62 9.95 1.54
N PHE A 110 -6.65 10.08 0.23
CA PHE A 110 -6.73 8.93 -0.67
C PHE A 110 -5.52 8.00 -0.54
N GLY A 111 -4.31 8.56 -0.52
CA GLY A 111 -3.08 7.77 -0.29
C GLY A 111 -3.10 7.01 1.06
N PRO A 112 -3.43 7.66 2.19
CA PRO A 112 -3.61 7.01 3.48
C PRO A 112 -4.64 5.88 3.45
N TYR A 113 -5.75 6.02 2.73
CA TYR A 113 -6.72 4.93 2.57
C TYR A 113 -6.10 3.72 1.86
N LEU A 114 -5.29 3.94 0.82
CA LEU A 114 -4.55 2.86 0.15
C LEU A 114 -3.51 2.21 1.07
N ALA A 115 -2.78 3.00 1.85
CA ALA A 115 -1.83 2.48 2.84
C ALA A 115 -2.55 1.62 3.88
N LEU A 116 -3.73 2.03 4.35
CA LEU A 116 -4.57 1.26 5.26
C LEU A 116 -5.08 -0.04 4.62
N PHE A 117 -5.41 -0.04 3.33
CA PHE A 117 -5.81 -1.28 2.64
C PHE A 117 -4.65 -2.25 2.49
N ALA A 118 -3.45 -1.76 2.14
CA ALA A 118 -2.25 -2.58 2.08
C ALA A 118 -1.88 -3.16 3.45
N TRP A 119 -1.75 -2.31 4.47
CA TRP A 119 -1.39 -2.73 5.82
C TRP A 119 -2.47 -3.58 6.47
N GLY A 120 -3.74 -3.17 6.38
CA GLY A 120 -4.87 -3.90 6.93
C GLY A 120 -5.03 -5.27 6.28
N GLY A 121 -4.89 -5.36 4.96
CA GLY A 121 -4.91 -6.63 4.23
C GLY A 121 -3.83 -7.59 4.70
N LEU A 122 -2.59 -7.09 4.83
CA LEU A 122 -1.46 -7.88 5.31
C LEU A 122 -1.61 -8.28 6.78
N TRP A 123 -1.98 -7.33 7.65
CA TRP A 123 -2.21 -7.56 9.08
C TRP A 123 -3.29 -8.61 9.30
N LEU A 124 -4.41 -8.57 8.58
CA LEU A 124 -5.45 -9.60 8.73
C LEU A 124 -5.00 -10.99 8.26
N ARG A 125 -4.09 -11.07 7.28
CA ARG A 125 -3.62 -12.34 6.71
C ARG A 125 -2.48 -12.98 7.50
N ASP A 126 -1.60 -12.19 8.11
CA ASP A 126 -0.42 -12.69 8.81
C ASP A 126 -0.62 -12.69 10.34
N ALA A 127 -0.81 -13.88 10.92
CA ALA A 127 -0.96 -14.03 12.35
C ALA A 127 0.28 -13.59 13.15
N LYS A 128 1.49 -13.73 12.60
CA LYS A 128 2.72 -13.27 13.26
C LYS A 128 2.77 -11.75 13.30
N LEU A 129 2.35 -11.08 12.22
CA LEU A 129 2.30 -9.62 12.18
C LEU A 129 1.31 -9.05 13.21
N ARG A 130 0.15 -9.70 13.38
CA ARG A 130 -0.82 -9.30 14.44
C ARG A 130 -0.30 -9.53 15.85
N ALA A 131 0.52 -10.56 16.05
CA ALA A 131 1.15 -10.80 17.33
C ALA A 131 2.18 -9.70 17.67
N LEU A 132 2.86 -9.15 16.67
CA LEU A 132 3.79 -8.02 16.84
C LEU A 132 3.05 -6.68 17.09
N PHE A 133 1.92 -6.47 16.40
CA PHE A 133 1.09 -5.26 16.54
C PHE A 133 -0.32 -5.61 17.02
N PRO A 134 -0.49 -5.96 18.31
CA PRO A 134 -1.79 -6.30 18.85
C PRO A 134 -2.63 -5.05 19.10
N ILE A 135 -3.93 -5.13 18.81
CA ILE A 135 -4.90 -4.14 19.27
C ILE A 135 -5.15 -4.42 20.76
N ARG A 136 -4.64 -3.53 21.62
CA ARG A 136 -4.87 -3.59 23.07
C ARG A 136 -6.28 -3.07 23.37
N ARG A 137 -6.95 -3.69 24.34
CA ARG A 137 -8.23 -3.21 24.88
C ARG A 137 -8.02 -2.15 25.95
#